data_AF-A0A1D6L5P1-F1
#
_entry.id   AF-A0A1D6L5P1-F1
#
_cell.length_a   1.000
_cell.length_b   1.000
_cell.length_c   1.000
_cell.angle_alpha   90.00
_cell.angle_beta   90.00
_cell.angle_gamma   90.00
#
_symmetry.space_group_name_H-M   'P 1'
#
loop_
_entity.id
_entity.type
_entity.pdbx_description
1 polymer ?
#
loop_
_entity_poly.entity_id
_entity_poly.type
_entity_poly.pdbx_seq_one_letter_code
_entity_poly.pdbx_strand_id
1 'polypeptide(L)' 'MIGASPWNRLPSGIAKPAAAAAVVVAALASSFLALPRPRAAPPPAGSGPLMSKAKVYTDVNVLRPKEYWDYEALTVQWG' A
#
# COMPACT_ATOMS: atom_id res chain seq x y z
N MET A 1 -29.63 17.59 22.63
CA MET A 1 -28.31 17.14 23.11
C MET A 1 -28.02 15.80 22.45
N ILE A 2 -27.11 15.81 21.48
CA ILE A 2 -26.96 14.82 20.41
C ILE A 2 -26.15 13.65 20.97
N GLY A 3 -26.73 12.44 21.00
CA GLY A 3 -26.07 11.23 21.49
C GLY A 3 -24.87 10.87 20.61
N ALA A 4 -23.71 10.61 21.23
CA ALA A 4 -22.48 10.25 20.53
C ALA A 4 -22.67 9.00 19.65
N SER A 5 -22.12 9.03 18.44
CA SER A 5 -22.19 7.94 17.47
C SER A 5 -21.67 6.61 18.07
N PRO A 6 -22.32 5.47 17.78
CA PRO A 6 -22.05 4.17 18.41
C PRO A 6 -20.63 3.63 18.15
N TRP A 7 -19.93 4.19 17.16
CA TRP A 7 -18.55 3.83 16.79
C TRP A 7 -17.47 4.54 17.63
N ASN A 8 -17.84 5.51 18.48
CA ASN A 8 -16.90 6.30 19.29
C ASN A 8 -16.84 5.86 20.77
N ARG A 9 -17.23 4.62 21.09
CA ARG A 9 -17.12 4.08 22.46
C ARG A 9 -15.87 3.20 22.57
N LEU A 10 -14.77 3.77 23.08
CA LEU A 10 -13.62 2.98 23.49
C LEU A 10 -13.97 2.17 24.76
N PRO A 11 -13.58 0.90 24.87
CA PRO A 11 -13.77 0.12 26.09
C PRO A 11 -12.86 0.69 27.21
N SER A 12 -13.48 1.39 28.16
CA SER A 12 -12.85 1.76 29.42
C SER A 12 -12.69 0.51 30.29
N GLY A 13 -11.55 -0.17 30.15
CA GLY A 13 -11.33 -1.42 30.89
C GLY A 13 -10.00 -2.14 30.65
N ILE A 14 -8.94 -1.45 30.22
CA ILE A 14 -7.59 -2.07 30.22
C ILE A 14 -6.94 -1.75 31.56
N ALA A 15 -7.17 -2.62 32.54
CA ALA A 15 -6.34 -2.67 33.74
C ALA A 15 -4.88 -2.91 33.33
N LYS A 16 -3.94 -2.16 33.92
CA LYS A 16 -2.50 -2.39 33.75
C LYS A 16 -2.15 -3.78 34.30
N PRO A 17 -1.61 -4.73 33.50
CA PRO A 17 -0.98 -5.89 34.10
C PRO A 17 0.37 -5.45 34.66
N ALA A 18 0.45 -5.38 35.99
CA ALA A 18 1.69 -5.33 36.72
C ALA A 18 2.50 -6.61 36.41
N ALA A 19 3.48 -6.53 35.51
CA ALA A 19 4.43 -7.61 35.27
C ALA A 19 5.73 -7.06 34.69
N ALA A 20 6.47 -6.29 35.49
CA ALA A 20 7.80 -5.78 35.12
C ALA A 20 8.86 -6.88 34.92
N ALA A 21 8.57 -8.16 35.25
CA ALA A 21 9.53 -9.25 35.20
C ALA A 21 9.56 -10.02 33.86
N ALA A 22 8.49 -10.00 33.05
CA ALA A 22 8.39 -10.82 31.83
C ALA A 22 9.00 -10.16 30.57
N VAL A 23 9.21 -8.84 30.60
CA VAL A 23 9.72 -8.08 29.44
C VAL A 23 11.17 -8.41 29.12
N VAL A 24 11.97 -8.75 30.14
CA VAL A 24 13.41 -8.99 30.00
C VAL A 24 13.71 -10.27 29.21
N VAL A 25 12.91 -11.32 29.39
CA VAL A 25 13.09 -12.61 28.70
C VAL A 25 12.64 -12.53 27.23
N ALA A 26 11.56 -11.81 26.94
CA ALA A 26 11.10 -11.59 25.57
C ALA A 26 12.01 -10.64 24.75
N ALA A 27 12.63 -9.65 25.41
CA ALA A 27 13.56 -8.72 24.77
C ALA A 27 14.85 -9.43 24.29
N LEU A 28 15.37 -10.38 25.06
CA LEU A 28 16.57 -11.15 24.69
C LEU A 28 16.29 -12.13 23.53
N ALA A 29 15.10 -12.74 23.49
CA ALA A 29 14.72 -13.61 22.37
C ALA A 29 14.49 -12.85 21.05
N SER A 30 14.02 -11.60 21.12
CA SER A 30 13.74 -10.76 19.95
C SER A 30 15.01 -10.22 19.27
N SER A 31 16.17 -10.33 19.93
CA SER A 31 17.45 -9.80 19.45
C SER A 31 18.06 -10.60 18.29
N PHE A 32 17.62 -11.84 18.06
CA PHE A 32 18.19 -12.73 17.04
C PHE A 32 17.48 -12.71 15.68
N LEU A 33 16.31 -12.08 15.57
CA LEU A 33 15.56 -11.98 14.30
C LEU A 33 15.65 -10.58 13.66
N ALA A 34 16.32 -9.63 14.29
CA ALA A 34 16.45 -8.26 13.83
C ALA A 34 17.69 -8.04 12.95
N LEU A 35 17.97 -8.97 12.02
CA LEU A 35 18.89 -8.66 10.93
C LEU A 35 18.29 -7.48 10.16
N PRO A 36 19.03 -6.37 9.97
CA PRO A 36 18.54 -5.25 9.20
C PRO A 36 18.23 -5.75 7.79
N ARG A 37 16.95 -5.75 7.42
CA ARG A 37 16.53 -6.00 6.04
C ARG A 37 17.33 -5.02 5.17
N PRO A 38 18.13 -5.49 4.20
CA PRO A 38 18.95 -4.59 3.40
C PRO A 38 18.00 -3.57 2.78
N ARG A 39 18.14 -2.32 3.20
CA ARG A 39 17.40 -1.20 2.61
C ARG A 39 17.87 -1.15 1.17
N ALA A 40 16.97 -1.48 0.24
CA ALA A 40 17.23 -1.33 -1.17
C ALA A 40 17.78 0.09 -1.38
N ALA A 41 19.01 0.18 -1.90
CA ALA A 41 19.65 1.45 -2.14
C ALA A 41 18.72 2.29 -3.02
N PRO A 42 18.48 3.58 -2.71
CA PRO A 42 17.76 4.45 -3.62
C PRO A 42 18.51 4.43 -4.96
N PRO A 43 17.79 4.40 -6.08
CA PRO A 43 18.43 4.35 -7.38
C PRO A 43 19.31 5.60 -7.57
N PRO A 44 20.40 5.50 -8.35
CA PRO A 44 21.34 6.61 -8.53
C PRO A 44 20.60 7.86 -9.00
N ALA A 45 20.90 9.02 -8.39
CA ALA A 45 20.34 10.31 -8.73
C ALA A 45 20.64 10.62 -10.22
N GLY A 46 19.72 10.26 -11.10
CA GLY A 46 19.94 10.28 -12.56
C GLY A 46 19.16 9.19 -13.31
N SER A 47 18.70 8.13 -12.64
CA SER A 47 17.72 7.23 -13.24
C SER A 47 16.35 7.90 -13.20
N GLY A 48 15.72 8.09 -14.36
CA GLY A 48 14.32 8.50 -14.45
C GLY A 48 13.39 7.55 -13.68
N PRO A 49 12.09 7.91 -13.54
CA PRO A 49 11.12 7.05 -12.90
C PRO A 49 11.15 5.64 -13.52
N LEU A 50 11.11 4.61 -12.67
CA LEU A 50 11.14 3.23 -13.12
C LEU A 50 9.91 2.96 -13.99
N MET A 51 10.10 2.31 -15.14
CA MET A 51 8.99 1.92 -16.01
C MET A 51 8.14 0.87 -15.29
N SER A 52 6.81 1.02 -15.36
CA SER A 52 5.86 0.10 -14.75
C SER A 52 4.86 -0.41 -15.80
N LYS A 53 4.38 -1.64 -15.60
CA LYS A 53 3.40 -2.30 -16.46
C LYS A 53 2.21 -2.73 -15.61
N ALA A 54 0.99 -2.67 -16.16
CA ALA A 54 -0.20 -3.08 -15.44
C ALA A 54 -0.11 -4.56 -15.03
N LYS A 55 -0.82 -4.96 -13.96
CA LYS A 55 -0.80 -6.36 -13.50
C LYS A 55 -1.66 -7.27 -14.38
N VAL A 56 -2.71 -6.72 -14.98
CA VAL A 56 -3.71 -7.44 -15.77
C VAL A 56 -4.09 -6.56 -16.95
N TYR A 57 -4.43 -7.17 -18.08
CA TYR A 57 -4.90 -6.48 -19.30
C TYR A 57 -3.92 -5.47 -19.90
N THR A 58 -2.62 -5.76 -19.78
CA THR A 58 -1.56 -4.86 -20.20
C THR A 58 -1.56 -4.53 -21.69
N ASP A 59 -1.88 -5.52 -22.52
CA ASP A 59 -1.69 -5.43 -23.96
C ASP A 59 -3.04 -5.54 -24.70
N VAL A 60 -4.16 -5.30 -24.01
CA VAL A 60 -5.51 -5.40 -24.59
C VAL A 60 -5.68 -4.45 -25.77
N ASN A 61 -5.13 -3.24 -25.67
CA ASN A 61 -5.23 -2.25 -26.75
C ASN A 61 -4.42 -2.65 -27.98
N VAL A 62 -3.37 -3.47 -27.83
CA VAL A 62 -2.54 -3.95 -28.95
C VAL A 62 -3.27 -5.05 -29.74
N LEU A 63 -4.10 -5.84 -29.07
CA LEU A 63 -4.90 -6.90 -29.69
C LEU A 63 -6.16 -6.37 -30.42
N ARG A 64 -6.50 -5.10 -30.23
CA ARG A 64 -7.70 -4.49 -30.80
C ARG A 64 -7.34 -3.68 -32.05
N PRO A 65 -8.25 -3.60 -33.03
CA PRO A 65 -8.11 -2.70 -34.16
C PRO A 65 -7.88 -1.25 -33.71
N LYS A 66 -7.20 -0.43 -34.54
CA LYS A 66 -6.82 0.94 -34.20
C LYS A 66 -8.04 1.81 -33.87
N GLU A 67 -9.16 1.54 -34.54
CA GLU A 67 -10.44 2.21 -34.37
C GLU A 67 -11.00 2.12 -32.93
N TYR A 68 -10.55 1.16 -32.13
CA TYR A 68 -10.99 1.00 -30.74
C TYR A 68 -10.36 2.01 -29.78
N TRP A 69 -9.08 2.32 -29.96
CA TRP A 69 -8.30 3.13 -29.02
C TRP A 69 -7.82 4.47 -29.60
N ASP A 70 -7.75 4.59 -30.94
CA ASP A 70 -7.36 5.82 -31.62
C ASP A 70 -8.55 6.76 -31.77
N TYR A 71 -8.89 7.42 -30.66
CA TYR A 71 -9.97 8.41 -30.64
C TYR A 71 -9.63 9.69 -31.41
N GLU A 72 -8.36 9.94 -31.74
CA GLU A 72 -7.98 11.13 -32.52
C GLU A 72 -8.47 11.04 -33.97
N ALA A 73 -8.51 9.83 -34.53
CA ALA A 73 -9.03 9.57 -35.88
C ALA A 73 -10.56 9.38 -35.93
N LEU A 74 -11.25 9.45 -34.79
CA LEU A 74 -12.70 9.24 -34.74
C LEU A 74 -13.47 10.48 -35.19
N THR A 75 -14.08 10.41 -36.37
CA THR A 75 -15.02 11.44 -36.84
C THR A 75 -16.35 11.33 -36.08
N VAL A 76 -16.56 12.22 -35.11
CA VAL A 76 -17.82 12.28 -34.36
C VAL A 76 -18.87 13.05 -35.16
N GLN A 77 -19.99 12.39 -35.44
CA GLN A 77 -21.17 13.03 -36.03
C GLN A 77 -21.97 13.70 -34.91
N TRP A 78 -21.75 15.00 -34.76
CA TRP A 78 -22.60 15.84 -33.93
C TRP A 78 -23.83 16.22 -34.77
N GLY A 79 -25.00 15.70 -34.39
CA GLY A 79 -26.27 16.03 -35.04
C GLY A 79 -26.70 17.47 -34.83
#